data_AF-A0A804JNP6-F1
#
_entry.id   AF-A0A804JNP6-F1
#
_cell.length_a   1.000
_cell.length_b   1.000
_cell.length_c   1.000
_cell.angle_alpha   90.00
_cell.angle_beta   90.00
_cell.angle_gamma   90.00
#
_symmetry.space_group_name_H-M   'P 1'
#
loop_
_entity.id
_entity.type
_entity.pdbx_description
1 polymer ?
#
loop_
_entity_poly.entity_id
_entity_poly.type
_entity_poly.pdbx_seq_one_letter_code
_entity_poly.pdbx_strand_id
1 'polypeptide(L)'
;MCEKDRQSRKEGRINHSGIKCMCCKTVFDLASFAAHSDNRTQRPSATIFLSDGRSLLQCQMQMMHASKQKNFPHIRLKGDLTQHQSDTICSICQDGGALILCDHCPSAFHVTCMGLEDVPEGKWFCPSCRCGICDHSEYNHDVEQFTKTTMFSCDQCEGEYHVGCLRGERLQQLGSCPNGNWFCSKKCLKIFYHLCELIGKSNPTSAVGLSWTLLRWGSNDNSDLGRFALEAMAEHHSKLCIALDVLHECFVPMTETRTQSDLVADLLFNKESELKRLNFWGFYTMLLEKGDELVSVATFRVYGDKAAEMPLIGTRVLYRRKGMCRLLVNELEKLLCSLGVERLLLPAVPQLLQTWTTSFGFTQMTSSDRLELSKYSLLSFSGTTMCQKLLGAAKTVSGVPADTYEDIVSSSK
;
A
#
# COMPACT_ATOMS: atom_id res chain seq x y z
N MET A 1 8.31 30.14 -14.16
CA MET A 1 9.50 30.95 -13.87
C MET A 1 10.34 30.20 -12.85
N CYS A 2 11.66 30.26 -12.90
CA CYS A 2 12.53 29.76 -11.83
C CYS A 2 13.44 30.92 -11.41
N GLU A 3 13.43 31.29 -10.13
CA GLU A 3 14.12 32.47 -9.59
C GLU A 3 15.19 32.09 -8.55
N LYS A 4 16.36 32.75 -8.63
CA LYS A 4 17.49 32.68 -7.69
C LYS A 4 17.80 34.07 -7.11
N ASP A 5 17.71 35.10 -7.96
CA ASP A 5 17.69 36.53 -7.66
C ASP A 5 17.13 37.25 -8.91
N ARG A 6 16.76 38.54 -8.81
CA ARG A 6 16.16 39.35 -9.90
C ARG A 6 16.90 39.33 -11.25
N GLN A 7 18.15 38.82 -11.31
CA GLN A 7 19.02 38.79 -12.49
C GLN A 7 19.20 37.43 -13.19
N SER A 8 18.74 36.31 -12.63
CA SER A 8 18.92 34.96 -13.24
C SER A 8 17.61 34.18 -13.45
N ARG A 9 16.53 34.92 -13.73
CA ARG A 9 15.20 34.35 -13.96
C ARG A 9 15.13 33.62 -15.30
N LYS A 10 14.79 32.33 -15.27
CA LYS A 10 14.49 31.53 -16.47
C LYS A 10 12.98 31.37 -16.63
N GLU A 11 12.50 31.62 -17.84
CA GLU A 11 11.08 31.46 -18.19
C GLU A 11 10.90 30.31 -19.17
N GLY A 12 9.82 29.54 -19.01
CA GLY A 12 9.51 28.41 -19.87
C GLY A 12 8.01 28.19 -19.95
N ARG A 13 7.56 27.56 -21.06
CA ARG A 13 6.17 27.18 -21.27
C ARG A 13 6.02 25.67 -21.09
N ILE A 14 5.02 25.26 -20.33
CA ILE A 14 4.69 23.84 -20.11
C ILE A 14 3.99 23.30 -21.36
N ASN A 15 4.46 22.16 -21.86
CA ASN A 15 3.80 21.37 -22.89
C ASN A 15 3.78 19.88 -22.47
N HIS A 16 3.16 19.02 -23.29
CA HIS A 16 3.08 17.57 -23.00
C HIS A 16 4.45 16.87 -22.94
N SER A 17 5.51 17.48 -23.48
CA SER A 17 6.88 16.96 -23.50
C SER A 17 7.78 17.53 -22.39
N GLY A 18 7.27 18.44 -21.55
CA GLY A 18 8.02 19.08 -20.46
C GLY A 18 7.96 20.62 -20.47
N ILE A 19 9.00 21.27 -19.96
CA ILE A 19 9.13 22.72 -19.85
C ILE A 19 10.04 23.22 -20.96
N LYS A 20 9.46 23.87 -21.97
CA LYS A 20 10.24 24.51 -23.05
C LYS A 20 10.82 25.84 -22.56
N CYS A 21 12.14 25.93 -22.34
CA CYS A 21 12.77 27.20 -21.95
C CYS A 21 12.63 28.24 -23.06
N MET A 22 12.28 29.47 -22.70
CA MET A 22 12.26 30.58 -23.64
C MET A 22 13.65 31.05 -24.02
N CYS A 23 14.64 30.78 -23.17
CA CYS A 23 16.04 31.16 -23.30
C CYS A 23 16.79 30.41 -24.43
N CYS A 24 16.78 29.08 -24.39
CA CYS A 24 17.52 28.20 -25.32
C CYS A 24 16.61 27.35 -26.19
N LYS A 25 15.29 27.47 -26.05
CA LYS A 25 14.25 26.71 -26.79
C LYS A 25 14.30 25.19 -26.59
N THR A 26 15.18 24.67 -25.74
CA THR A 26 15.23 23.26 -25.36
C THR A 26 14.10 22.93 -24.37
N VAL A 27 13.65 21.68 -24.43
CA VAL A 27 12.65 21.13 -23.51
C VAL A 27 13.40 20.45 -22.37
N PHE A 28 13.04 20.81 -21.14
CA PHE A 28 13.59 20.25 -19.92
C PHE A 28 12.48 19.55 -19.13
N ASP A 29 12.85 18.53 -18.36
CA ASP A 29 12.02 18.03 -17.28
C ASP A 29 12.06 18.99 -16.08
N LEU A 30 11.29 18.73 -15.02
CA LEU A 30 11.20 19.64 -13.86
C LEU A 30 12.57 19.80 -13.20
N ALA A 31 13.27 18.69 -12.96
CA ALA A 31 14.58 18.69 -12.32
C ALA A 31 15.65 19.41 -13.15
N SER A 32 15.72 19.12 -14.45
CA SER A 32 16.68 19.72 -15.38
C SER A 32 16.35 21.19 -15.62
N PHE A 33 15.09 21.61 -15.59
CA PHE A 33 14.72 23.02 -15.72
C PHE A 33 15.15 23.82 -14.48
N ALA A 34 14.97 23.24 -13.28
CA ALA A 34 15.47 23.84 -12.05
C ALA A 34 17.01 23.90 -12.05
N ALA A 35 17.68 22.83 -12.44
CA ALA A 35 19.14 22.80 -12.57
C ALA A 35 19.67 23.77 -13.64
N HIS A 36 18.94 23.97 -14.73
CA HIS A 36 19.24 24.95 -15.78
C HIS A 36 19.22 26.41 -15.26
N SER A 37 18.55 26.66 -14.13
CA SER A 37 18.57 27.96 -13.44
C SER A 37 19.75 28.11 -12.44
N ASP A 38 20.77 27.25 -12.54
CA ASP A 38 21.96 27.24 -11.66
C ASP A 38 21.62 27.00 -10.18
N ASN A 39 20.57 26.23 -9.95
CA ASN A 39 20.08 25.87 -8.62
C ASN A 39 20.09 24.34 -8.49
N ARG A 40 21.07 23.78 -7.78
CA ARG A 40 21.07 22.36 -7.36
C ARG A 40 20.12 22.22 -6.18
N THR A 41 18.82 22.37 -6.40
CA THR A 41 17.83 22.17 -5.34
C THR A 41 17.42 20.72 -5.26
N GLN A 42 17.26 20.22 -4.04
CA GLN A 42 16.67 18.89 -3.80
C GLN A 42 15.17 18.84 -4.15
N ARG A 43 14.51 20.00 -4.30
CA ARG A 43 13.08 20.13 -4.61
C ARG A 43 12.83 21.15 -5.73
N PRO A 44 12.71 20.70 -6.99
CA PRO A 44 12.40 21.57 -8.13
C PRO A 44 11.07 22.31 -7.98
N SER A 45 10.06 21.63 -7.40
CA SER A 45 8.69 22.12 -7.17
C SER A 45 8.65 23.41 -6.33
N ALA A 46 9.56 23.57 -5.37
CA ALA A 46 9.65 24.73 -4.49
C ALA A 46 10.19 25.97 -5.20
N THR A 47 10.97 25.77 -6.26
CA THR A 47 11.69 26.85 -6.97
C THR A 47 11.04 27.27 -8.29
N ILE A 48 10.09 26.50 -8.79
CA ILE A 48 9.36 26.81 -10.02
C ILE A 48 8.06 27.53 -9.65
N PHE A 49 7.91 28.75 -10.15
CA PHE A 49 6.77 29.64 -9.93
C PHE A 49 5.89 29.75 -11.17
N LEU A 50 4.58 29.78 -10.95
CA LEU A 50 3.58 30.10 -11.97
C LEU A 50 3.47 31.62 -12.15
N SER A 51 2.74 32.04 -13.20
CA SER A 51 2.56 33.47 -13.52
C SER A 51 1.81 34.26 -12.46
N ASP A 52 1.07 33.58 -11.59
CA ASP A 52 0.34 34.17 -10.47
C ASP A 52 1.19 34.33 -9.19
N GLY A 53 2.48 33.97 -9.24
CA GLY A 53 3.42 34.10 -8.13
C GLY A 53 3.43 32.91 -7.16
N ARG A 54 2.55 31.92 -7.32
CA ARG A 54 2.60 30.69 -6.50
C ARG A 54 3.71 29.76 -6.98
N SER A 55 4.38 29.07 -6.05
CA SER A 55 5.27 27.98 -6.43
C SER A 55 4.47 26.73 -6.84
N LEU A 56 5.07 25.86 -7.65
CA LEU A 56 4.46 24.59 -8.02
C LEU A 56 4.16 23.75 -6.77
N LEU A 57 5.06 23.75 -5.78
CA LEU A 57 4.84 23.11 -4.48
C LEU A 57 3.61 23.67 -3.77
N GLN A 58 3.39 24.99 -3.79
CA GLN A 58 2.20 25.60 -3.20
C GLN A 58 0.92 25.13 -3.90
N CYS A 59 0.95 24.99 -5.23
CA CYS A 59 -0.17 24.43 -5.98
C CYS A 59 -0.42 22.96 -5.62
N GLN A 60 0.64 22.15 -5.48
CA GLN A 60 0.55 20.75 -5.06
C GLN A 60 -0.06 20.63 -3.65
N MET A 61 0.36 21.47 -2.72
CA MET A 61 -0.22 21.52 -1.37
C MET A 61 -1.70 21.90 -1.40
N GLN A 62 -2.09 22.91 -2.19
CA GLN A 62 -3.49 23.31 -2.32
C GLN A 62 -4.37 22.18 -2.88
N MET A 63 -3.89 21.46 -3.90
CA MET A 63 -4.58 20.29 -4.44
C MET A 63 -4.72 19.18 -3.39
N MET A 64 -3.64 18.88 -2.66
CA MET A 64 -3.67 17.87 -1.60
C MET A 64 -4.68 18.23 -0.50
N HIS A 65 -4.73 19.49 -0.07
CA HIS A 65 -5.68 19.95 0.94
C HIS A 65 -7.13 19.90 0.46
N ALA A 66 -7.38 20.25 -0.80
CA ALA A 66 -8.72 20.15 -1.41
C ALA A 66 -9.19 18.69 -1.56
N SER A 67 -8.25 17.76 -1.74
CA SER A 67 -8.51 16.33 -1.90
C SER A 67 -8.57 15.54 -0.58
N LYS A 68 -8.37 16.18 0.58
CA LYS A 68 -8.47 15.49 1.88
C LYS A 68 -9.89 14.97 2.06
N GLN A 69 -10.08 13.68 1.82
CA GLN A 69 -11.26 12.95 2.27
C GLN A 69 -11.32 13.01 3.81
N LYS A 70 -12.52 12.84 4.38
CA LYS A 70 -12.67 12.71 5.83
C LYS A 70 -11.80 11.52 6.28
N ASN A 71 -10.73 11.80 7.01
CA ASN A 71 -9.89 10.76 7.61
C ASN A 71 -10.78 9.95 8.56
N PHE A 72 -11.00 8.69 8.25
CA PHE A 72 -11.28 7.72 9.30
C PHE A 72 -9.94 7.49 10.01
N PRO A 73 -9.86 7.66 11.33
CA PRO A 73 -8.65 7.28 12.06
C PRO A 73 -8.46 5.77 11.87
N HIS A 74 -7.23 5.31 11.64
CA HIS A 74 -6.95 3.88 11.57
C HIS A 74 -7.27 3.24 12.92
N ILE A 75 -8.41 2.54 13.00
CA ILE A 75 -8.89 1.98 14.26
C ILE A 75 -8.26 0.61 14.46
N ARG A 76 -7.25 0.54 15.34
CA ARG A 76 -6.64 -0.74 15.75
C ARG A 76 -7.55 -1.61 16.63
N LEU A 77 -8.47 -0.96 17.33
CA LEU A 77 -9.44 -1.62 18.21
C LEU A 77 -10.65 -2.05 17.40
N LYS A 78 -11.02 -3.32 17.51
CA LYS A 78 -12.24 -3.80 16.86
C LYS A 78 -13.47 -3.20 17.54
N GLY A 79 -14.19 -2.36 16.81
CA GLY A 79 -15.48 -1.83 17.23
C GLY A 79 -16.62 -2.83 17.00
N ASP A 80 -17.81 -2.49 17.51
CA ASP A 80 -19.02 -3.24 17.19
C ASP A 80 -19.54 -2.89 15.79
N LEU A 81 -19.36 -3.81 14.84
CA LEU A 81 -19.82 -3.66 13.46
C LEU A 81 -21.12 -4.42 13.17
N THR A 82 -21.76 -5.02 14.20
CA THR A 82 -22.95 -5.86 14.02
C THR A 82 -24.18 -5.10 13.54
N GLN A 83 -24.20 -3.77 13.69
CA GLN A 83 -25.28 -2.90 13.21
C GLN A 83 -25.13 -2.49 11.74
N HIS A 84 -23.99 -2.79 11.11
CA HIS A 84 -23.77 -2.44 9.71
C HIS A 84 -24.38 -3.47 8.76
N GLN A 85 -24.87 -2.98 7.62
CA GLN A 85 -25.41 -3.82 6.57
C GLN A 85 -24.32 -4.76 6.05
N SER A 86 -24.58 -6.06 6.12
CA SER A 86 -23.70 -7.09 5.56
C SER A 86 -23.60 -6.95 4.04
N ASP A 87 -22.47 -7.39 3.51
CA ASP A 87 -22.21 -7.39 2.08
C ASP A 87 -23.14 -8.34 1.33
N THR A 88 -23.35 -8.06 0.05
CA THR A 88 -24.18 -8.88 -0.85
C THR A 88 -23.35 -9.72 -1.82
N ILE A 89 -22.03 -9.64 -1.72
CA ILE A 89 -21.08 -10.40 -2.53
C ILE A 89 -20.08 -11.16 -1.65
N CYS A 90 -19.60 -12.29 -2.16
CA CYS A 90 -18.59 -13.07 -1.48
C CYS A 90 -17.24 -12.34 -1.46
N SER A 91 -16.62 -12.22 -0.29
CA SER A 91 -15.31 -11.56 -0.13
C SER A 91 -14.14 -12.31 -0.80
N ILE A 92 -14.33 -13.55 -1.25
CA ILE A 92 -13.29 -14.37 -1.89
C ILE A 92 -13.38 -14.34 -3.42
N CYS A 93 -14.57 -14.52 -4.00
CA CYS A 93 -14.77 -14.57 -5.45
C CYS A 93 -15.40 -13.29 -6.04
N GLN A 94 -15.92 -12.39 -5.20
CA GLN A 94 -16.66 -11.18 -5.58
C GLN A 94 -17.98 -11.44 -6.32
N ASP A 95 -18.50 -12.66 -6.27
CA ASP A 95 -19.79 -13.01 -6.87
C ASP A 95 -20.91 -13.03 -5.81
N GLY A 96 -22.13 -12.71 -6.23
CA GLY A 96 -23.33 -12.79 -5.39
C GLY A 96 -23.86 -14.23 -5.23
N GLY A 97 -25.02 -14.36 -4.59
CA GLY A 97 -25.74 -15.64 -4.45
C GLY A 97 -26.10 -15.96 -3.00
N ALA A 98 -26.13 -17.25 -2.67
CA ALA A 98 -26.36 -17.72 -1.31
C ALA A 98 -25.07 -17.60 -0.49
N LEU A 99 -25.07 -16.70 0.49
CA LEU A 99 -23.89 -16.34 1.27
C LEU A 99 -24.14 -16.60 2.76
N ILE A 100 -23.10 -17.09 3.45
CA ILE A 100 -22.99 -17.06 4.91
C ILE A 100 -22.37 -15.74 5.35
N LEU A 101 -22.88 -15.19 6.44
CA LEU A 101 -22.44 -13.91 7.01
C LEU A 101 -21.55 -14.17 8.23
N CYS A 102 -20.52 -13.34 8.40
CA CYS A 102 -19.74 -13.32 9.63
C CYS A 102 -20.50 -12.58 10.73
N ASP A 103 -20.58 -13.15 11.93
CA ASP A 103 -21.25 -12.51 13.07
C ASP A 103 -20.45 -11.34 13.69
N HIS A 104 -19.25 -11.04 13.18
CA HIS A 104 -18.34 -10.01 13.72
C HIS A 104 -17.88 -8.95 12.73
N CYS A 105 -18.21 -9.11 11.45
CA CYS A 105 -17.93 -8.08 10.47
C CYS A 105 -18.95 -8.16 9.34
N PRO A 106 -19.10 -7.11 8.53
CA PRO A 106 -20.09 -7.13 7.46
C PRO A 106 -19.73 -8.07 6.29
N SER A 107 -18.63 -8.81 6.34
CA SER A 107 -18.21 -9.71 5.26
C SER A 107 -19.16 -10.89 5.05
N ALA A 108 -19.41 -11.20 3.79
CA ALA A 108 -20.20 -12.34 3.34
C ALA A 108 -19.35 -13.31 2.50
N PHE A 109 -19.68 -14.60 2.51
CA PHE A 109 -18.91 -15.66 1.84
C PHE A 109 -19.81 -16.77 1.28
N HIS A 110 -19.44 -17.42 0.17
CA HIS A 110 -20.04 -18.72 -0.14
C HIS A 110 -19.50 -19.79 0.80
N VAL A 111 -20.37 -20.72 1.21
CA VAL A 111 -20.02 -21.88 2.05
C VAL A 111 -18.84 -22.65 1.42
N THR A 112 -18.91 -22.90 0.11
CA THR A 112 -17.87 -23.59 -0.66
C THR A 112 -16.57 -22.79 -0.80
N CYS A 113 -16.63 -21.45 -0.91
CA CYS A 113 -15.43 -20.61 -0.91
C CYS A 113 -14.69 -20.64 0.42
N MET A 114 -15.40 -20.88 1.53
CA MET A 114 -14.83 -21.11 2.85
C MET A 114 -14.44 -22.57 3.11
N GLY A 115 -14.59 -23.46 2.13
CA GLY A 115 -14.26 -24.87 2.28
C GLY A 115 -15.15 -25.60 3.29
N LEU A 116 -16.35 -25.07 3.55
CA LEU A 116 -17.35 -25.68 4.42
C LEU A 116 -18.25 -26.61 3.59
N GLU A 117 -18.75 -27.67 4.21
CA GLU A 117 -19.71 -28.59 3.58
C GLU A 117 -21.13 -28.01 3.62
N ASP A 118 -21.52 -27.46 4.77
CA ASP A 118 -22.83 -26.87 5.01
C ASP A 118 -22.73 -25.59 5.86
N VAL A 119 -23.86 -24.87 5.98
CA VAL A 119 -23.98 -23.71 6.87
C VAL A 119 -23.83 -24.17 8.32
N PRO A 120 -22.83 -23.67 9.08
CA PRO A 120 -22.62 -24.05 10.47
C PRO A 120 -23.82 -23.67 11.35
N GLU A 121 -24.11 -24.51 12.34
CA GLU A 121 -25.11 -24.19 13.36
C GLU A 121 -24.57 -23.17 14.37
N GLY A 122 -25.39 -22.17 14.71
CA GLY A 122 -25.03 -21.14 15.68
C GLY A 122 -24.16 -20.03 15.07
N LYS A 123 -23.28 -19.45 15.89
CA LYS A 123 -22.44 -18.32 15.47
C LYS A 123 -21.27 -18.78 14.62
N TRP A 124 -20.99 -18.07 13.54
CA TRP A 124 -19.86 -18.29 12.66
C TRP A 124 -19.02 -17.03 12.45
N PHE A 125 -17.71 -17.21 12.49
CA PHE A 125 -16.73 -16.13 12.33
C PHE A 125 -15.76 -16.45 11.22
N CYS A 126 -15.58 -15.48 10.32
CA CYS A 126 -14.60 -15.61 9.23
C CYS A 126 -13.16 -15.64 9.79
N PRO A 127 -12.20 -16.24 9.08
CA PRO A 127 -10.81 -16.40 9.55
C PRO A 127 -10.11 -15.09 9.87
N SER A 128 -10.47 -13.99 9.19
CA SER A 128 -9.92 -12.66 9.49
C SER A 128 -10.43 -12.05 10.80
N CYS A 129 -11.52 -12.59 11.37
CA CYS A 129 -12.11 -12.18 12.64
C CYS A 129 -11.73 -13.10 13.81
N ARG A 130 -10.80 -14.04 13.59
CA ARG A 130 -10.28 -14.95 14.61
C ARG A 130 -8.93 -14.46 15.10
N CYS A 131 -8.66 -14.65 16.39
CA CYS A 131 -7.37 -14.32 16.98
C CYS A 131 -6.27 -15.18 16.37
N GLY A 132 -5.22 -14.57 15.83
CA GLY A 132 -4.10 -15.27 15.20
C GLY A 132 -3.25 -16.14 16.14
N ILE A 133 -3.59 -16.24 17.43
CA ILE A 133 -2.92 -17.09 18.43
C ILE A 133 -3.83 -18.24 18.89
N CYS A 134 -5.05 -17.95 19.33
CA CYS A 134 -5.95 -18.97 19.87
C CYS A 134 -7.03 -19.44 18.89
N ASP A 135 -7.17 -18.81 17.72
CA ASP A 135 -8.22 -19.04 16.71
C ASP A 135 -9.66 -18.82 17.19
N HIS A 136 -9.85 -18.25 18.39
CA HIS A 136 -11.16 -17.87 18.89
C HIS A 136 -11.52 -16.45 18.46
N SER A 137 -12.82 -16.16 18.40
CA SER A 137 -13.38 -14.86 18.02
C SER A 137 -14.10 -14.13 19.16
N GLU A 138 -14.10 -14.68 20.37
CA GLU A 138 -14.73 -14.05 21.53
C GLU A 138 -14.13 -12.67 21.81
N TYR A 139 -14.93 -11.61 21.61
CA TYR A 139 -14.51 -10.25 21.90
C TYR A 139 -15.51 -9.52 22.80
N ASN A 140 -14.99 -8.62 23.63
CA ASN A 140 -15.83 -7.70 24.39
C ASN A 140 -16.15 -6.48 23.51
N HIS A 141 -17.43 -6.17 23.34
CA HIS A 141 -17.92 -5.01 22.59
C HIS A 141 -17.65 -3.68 23.32
N ASP A 142 -17.33 -3.74 24.62
CA ASP A 142 -17.01 -2.58 25.43
C ASP A 142 -15.56 -2.11 25.18
N VAL A 143 -15.42 -1.09 24.33
CA VAL A 143 -14.13 -0.40 24.04
C VAL A 143 -13.60 0.41 25.22
N GLU A 144 -14.42 0.69 26.25
CA GLU A 144 -13.99 1.40 27.45
C GLU A 144 -13.28 0.46 28.45
N GLN A 145 -13.60 -0.83 28.40
CA GLN A 145 -12.99 -1.85 29.25
C GLN A 145 -11.97 -2.69 28.49
N PHE A 146 -10.70 -2.36 28.69
CA PHE A 146 -9.57 -3.10 28.13
C PHE A 146 -9.43 -4.48 28.79
N THR A 147 -10.14 -5.47 28.25
CA THR A 147 -10.24 -6.81 28.81
C THR A 147 -9.35 -7.79 28.07
N LYS A 148 -9.22 -9.01 28.60
CA LYS A 148 -8.44 -10.09 27.96
C LYS A 148 -8.99 -10.49 26.59
N THR A 149 -10.27 -10.21 26.32
CA THR A 149 -10.97 -10.51 25.07
C THR A 149 -10.99 -9.33 24.11
N THR A 150 -10.46 -8.16 24.47
CA THR A 150 -10.29 -7.05 23.53
C THR A 150 -9.38 -7.47 22.37
N MET A 151 -9.78 -7.17 21.13
CA MET A 151 -9.05 -7.53 19.91
C MET A 151 -8.25 -6.34 19.33
N PHE A 152 -7.03 -6.64 18.88
CA PHE A 152 -6.06 -5.73 18.30
C PHE A 152 -5.66 -6.15 16.90
N SER A 153 -5.63 -5.23 15.94
CA SER A 153 -5.02 -5.48 14.63
C SER A 153 -3.54 -5.08 14.61
N CYS A 154 -2.72 -5.88 13.91
CA CYS A 154 -1.32 -5.55 13.64
C CYS A 154 -1.19 -4.53 12.50
N ASP A 155 -0.42 -3.47 12.71
CA ASP A 155 -0.22 -2.41 11.71
C ASP A 155 0.66 -2.82 10.49
N GLN A 156 1.03 -4.10 10.38
CA GLN A 156 1.74 -4.62 9.22
C GLN A 156 0.97 -5.74 8.55
N CYS A 157 0.52 -6.75 9.30
CA CYS A 157 -0.14 -7.92 8.72
C CYS A 157 -1.66 -7.90 8.83
N GLU A 158 -2.24 -6.89 9.46
CA GLU A 158 -3.69 -6.72 9.70
C GLU A 158 -4.35 -7.86 10.49
N GLY A 159 -3.57 -8.83 10.97
CA GLY A 159 -4.07 -9.92 11.78
C GLY A 159 -4.64 -9.41 13.10
N GLU A 160 -5.79 -9.97 13.51
CA GLU A 160 -6.44 -9.65 14.77
C GLU A 160 -5.92 -10.57 15.90
N TYR A 161 -5.74 -10.02 17.10
CA TYR A 161 -5.20 -10.72 18.26
C TYR A 161 -5.88 -10.30 19.54
N HIS A 162 -6.22 -11.25 20.42
CA HIS A 162 -6.67 -10.91 21.76
C HIS A 162 -5.52 -10.35 22.60
N VAL A 163 -5.78 -9.26 23.32
CA VAL A 163 -4.87 -8.72 24.34
C VAL A 163 -4.42 -9.83 25.30
N GLY A 164 -5.37 -10.66 25.75
CA GLY A 164 -5.12 -11.75 26.68
C GLY A 164 -4.29 -12.90 26.10
N CYS A 165 -4.25 -13.08 24.78
CA CYS A 165 -3.45 -14.12 24.12
C CYS A 165 -2.01 -13.68 23.87
N LEU A 166 -1.71 -12.38 23.88
CA LEU A 166 -0.36 -11.84 23.67
C LEU A 166 0.56 -11.98 24.92
N ARG A 167 0.26 -12.92 25.83
CA ARG A 167 1.00 -13.12 27.09
C ARG A 167 2.42 -13.62 26.80
N GLY A 168 3.41 -12.81 27.16
CA GLY A 168 4.81 -13.23 27.20
C GLY A 168 5.83 -12.13 27.47
N GLU A 169 5.73 -10.94 26.86
CA GLU A 169 6.89 -10.02 26.93
C GLU A 169 6.62 -8.51 26.81
N ARG A 170 5.38 -8.00 26.93
CA ARG A 170 5.15 -6.53 26.95
C ARG A 170 3.74 -6.01 27.30
N LEU A 171 2.69 -6.85 27.27
CA LEU A 171 1.30 -6.35 27.20
C LEU A 171 0.39 -6.74 28.38
N GLN A 172 0.93 -7.33 29.46
CA GLN A 172 0.11 -7.79 30.59
C GLN A 172 -0.48 -6.65 31.46
N GLN A 173 -0.21 -5.37 31.16
CA GLN A 173 -0.71 -4.22 31.92
C GLN A 173 -1.09 -3.02 31.04
N LEU A 174 -1.53 -3.21 29.81
CA LEU A 174 -2.13 -2.10 29.07
C LEU A 174 -3.53 -1.83 29.61
N GLY A 175 -3.74 -0.66 30.19
CA GLY A 175 -5.08 -0.12 30.47
C GLY A 175 -5.73 0.56 29.27
N SER A 176 -5.02 0.64 28.12
CA SER A 176 -5.47 1.28 26.89
C SER A 176 -4.67 0.80 25.67
N CYS A 177 -5.18 1.08 24.47
CA CYS A 177 -4.42 0.90 23.22
C CYS A 177 -3.16 1.79 23.24
N PRO A 178 -1.96 1.26 22.92
CA PRO A 178 -0.76 2.07 22.87
C PRO A 178 -0.89 3.13 21.77
N ASN A 179 -0.36 4.32 22.06
CA ASN A 179 -0.26 5.39 21.09
C ASN A 179 0.81 5.03 20.04
N GLY A 180 0.51 5.23 18.76
CA GLY A 180 1.40 4.86 17.65
C GLY A 180 1.35 3.37 17.28
N ASN A 181 2.22 2.95 16.37
CA ASN A 181 2.07 1.67 15.67
C ASN A 181 2.34 0.44 16.56
N TRP A 182 1.55 -0.63 16.38
CA TRP A 182 1.68 -1.91 17.06
C TRP A 182 1.90 -3.07 16.08
N PHE A 183 2.77 -4.00 16.47
CA PHE A 183 3.17 -5.14 15.64
C PHE A 183 3.09 -6.45 16.41
N CYS A 184 2.54 -7.48 15.77
CA CYS A 184 2.40 -8.81 16.38
C CYS A 184 3.73 -9.56 16.54
N SER A 185 4.79 -9.15 15.83
CA SER A 185 6.10 -9.80 15.88
C SER A 185 7.24 -8.85 15.54
N LYS A 186 8.47 -9.22 15.94
CA LYS A 186 9.70 -8.52 15.53
C LYS A 186 9.89 -8.51 14.00
N LYS A 187 9.36 -9.50 13.28
CA LYS A 187 9.41 -9.56 11.82
C LYS A 187 8.50 -8.49 11.21
N CYS A 188 7.26 -8.38 11.65
CA CYS A 188 6.33 -7.33 11.23
C CYS A 188 6.89 -5.93 11.48
N LEU A 189 7.49 -5.72 12.66
CA LEU A 189 8.19 -4.47 13.01
C LEU A 189 9.29 -4.11 12.00
N LYS A 190 10.18 -5.07 11.70
CA LYS A 190 11.29 -4.87 10.75
C LYS A 190 10.79 -4.58 9.34
N ILE A 191 9.79 -5.32 8.87
CA ILE A 191 9.20 -5.15 7.54
C ILE A 191 8.61 -3.74 7.41
N PHE A 192 7.83 -3.31 8.40
CA PHE A 192 7.19 -2.01 8.40
C PHE A 192 8.19 -0.87 8.33
N TYR A 193 9.18 -0.85 9.23
CA TYR A 193 10.17 0.23 9.25
C TYR A 193 11.04 0.23 8.00
N HIS A 194 11.43 -0.93 7.47
CA HIS A 194 12.20 -1.00 6.23
C HIS A 194 11.42 -0.43 5.03
N LEU A 195 10.13 -0.75 4.92
CA LEU A 195 9.26 -0.16 3.90
C LEU A 195 9.12 1.35 4.10
N CYS A 196 8.91 1.82 5.33
CA CYS A 196 8.83 3.24 5.65
C CYS A 196 10.11 4.00 5.29
N GLU A 197 11.29 3.40 5.51
CA GLU A 197 12.57 4.00 5.15
C GLU A 197 12.75 4.18 3.64
N LEU A 198 12.08 3.37 2.82
CA LEU A 198 12.16 3.44 1.36
C LEU A 198 11.17 4.45 0.76
N ILE A 199 10.19 4.93 1.52
CA ILE A 199 9.16 5.86 1.03
C ILE A 199 9.82 7.14 0.51
N GLY A 200 9.48 7.51 -0.73
CA GLY A 200 9.96 8.73 -1.39
C GLY A 200 11.40 8.66 -1.91
N LYS A 201 12.15 7.58 -1.63
CA LYS A 201 13.52 7.40 -2.13
C LYS A 201 13.50 6.78 -3.53
N SER A 202 14.27 7.36 -4.43
CA SER A 202 14.50 6.81 -5.77
C SER A 202 15.65 5.79 -5.70
N ASN A 203 15.38 4.57 -6.16
CA ASN A 203 16.32 3.45 -6.16
C ASN A 203 16.65 3.04 -7.61
N PRO A 204 17.92 2.91 -7.99
CA PRO A 204 18.28 2.52 -9.35
C PRO A 204 17.87 1.08 -9.65
N THR A 205 17.46 0.83 -10.89
CA THR A 205 17.19 -0.53 -11.38
C THR A 205 18.42 -1.14 -12.05
N SER A 206 18.35 -2.41 -12.45
CA SER A 206 19.37 -3.03 -13.31
C SER A 206 19.43 -2.44 -14.73
N ALA A 207 18.41 -1.68 -15.15
CA ALA A 207 18.36 -1.05 -16.46
C ALA A 207 18.84 0.40 -16.39
N VAL A 208 19.75 0.77 -17.29
CA VAL A 208 20.38 2.11 -17.30
C VAL A 208 19.31 3.19 -17.51
N GLY A 209 19.32 4.20 -16.63
CA GLY A 209 18.42 5.36 -16.70
C GLY A 209 17.01 5.10 -16.18
N LEU A 210 16.74 3.95 -15.56
CA LEU A 210 15.48 3.63 -14.90
C LEU A 210 15.69 3.48 -13.39
N SER A 211 14.80 4.11 -12.63
CA SER A 211 14.74 4.01 -11.17
C SER A 211 13.33 3.63 -10.73
N TRP A 212 13.19 3.12 -9.52
CA TRP A 212 11.90 2.93 -8.89
C TRP A 212 11.79 3.69 -7.58
N THR A 213 10.59 4.18 -7.28
CA THR A 213 10.26 4.91 -6.06
C THR A 213 9.08 4.24 -5.37
N LEU A 214 9.14 4.08 -4.05
CA LEU A 214 8.03 3.57 -3.25
C LEU A 214 7.25 4.72 -2.64
N LEU A 215 5.94 4.71 -2.76
CA LEU A 215 5.04 5.68 -2.13
C LEU A 215 3.96 4.98 -1.30
N ARG A 216 3.48 5.66 -0.26
CA ARG A 216 2.29 5.28 0.50
C ARG A 216 1.55 6.55 0.89
N TRP A 217 0.24 6.54 0.71
CA TRP A 217 -0.63 7.61 1.17
C TRP A 217 -1.17 7.28 2.56
N GLY A 218 -1.43 8.30 3.38
CA GLY A 218 -1.85 8.14 4.77
C GLY A 218 -0.72 8.43 5.75
N SER A 219 -1.01 9.26 6.73
CA SER A 219 -0.07 9.68 7.77
C SER A 219 0.12 8.55 8.76
N ASN A 220 1.37 8.27 9.16
CA ASN A 220 1.58 7.81 10.53
C ASN A 220 1.07 8.94 11.44
N ASP A 221 0.21 8.62 12.40
CA ASP A 221 -0.37 9.55 13.38
C ASP A 221 0.72 10.24 14.23
N ASN A 222 1.39 11.24 13.65
CA ASN A 222 2.16 12.22 14.37
C ASN A 222 1.58 13.59 14.02
N SER A 223 0.80 14.12 14.95
CA SER A 223 0.26 15.48 14.95
C SER A 223 1.33 16.58 14.86
N ASP A 224 2.63 16.22 14.95
CA ASP A 224 3.77 17.13 14.83
C ASP A 224 4.54 16.95 13.51
N LEU A 225 3.83 16.83 12.40
CA LEU A 225 4.49 16.77 11.11
C LEU A 225 5.05 18.15 10.73
N GLY A 226 6.36 18.32 10.88
CA GLY A 226 7.05 19.56 10.51
C GLY A 226 6.84 19.96 9.04
N ARG A 227 7.00 21.25 8.72
CA ARG A 227 6.77 21.83 7.37
C ARG A 227 7.42 21.00 6.23
N PHE A 228 8.64 20.52 6.43
CA PHE A 228 9.37 19.73 5.43
C PHE A 228 8.67 18.41 5.05
N ALA A 229 7.96 17.81 5.99
CA ALA A 229 7.25 16.56 5.78
C ALA A 229 5.89 16.79 5.12
N LEU A 230 5.20 17.90 5.40
CA LEU A 230 4.01 18.30 4.65
C LEU A 230 4.32 18.58 3.17
N GLU A 231 5.46 19.21 2.90
CA GLU A 231 5.94 19.45 1.53
C GLU A 231 6.25 18.14 0.79
N ALA A 232 6.92 17.17 1.44
CA ALA A 232 7.18 15.85 0.87
C ALA A 232 5.86 15.09 0.58
N MET A 233 4.89 15.17 1.49
CA MET A 233 3.56 14.59 1.27
C MET A 233 2.86 15.19 0.04
N ALA A 234 3.05 16.48 -0.25
CA ALA A 234 2.44 17.13 -1.41
C ALA A 234 3.03 16.61 -2.72
N GLU A 235 4.34 16.36 -2.74
CA GLU A 235 5.03 15.74 -3.86
C GLU A 235 4.57 14.28 -4.04
N HIS A 236 4.48 13.51 -2.95
CA HIS A 236 3.97 12.14 -2.98
C HIS A 236 2.52 12.07 -3.49
N HIS A 237 1.64 12.93 -2.99
CA HIS A 237 0.25 13.04 -3.45
C HIS A 237 0.20 13.30 -4.96
N SER A 238 1.00 14.25 -5.44
CA SER A 238 1.05 14.61 -6.86
C SER A 238 1.52 13.45 -7.73
N LYS A 239 2.54 12.70 -7.28
CA LYS A 239 3.00 11.49 -7.97
C LYS A 239 1.93 10.39 -7.98
N LEU A 240 1.18 10.22 -6.89
CA LEU A 240 0.07 9.27 -6.83
C LEU A 240 -1.09 9.66 -7.76
N CYS A 241 -1.39 10.95 -7.94
CA CYS A 241 -2.34 11.40 -8.97
C CYS A 241 -1.87 11.01 -10.38
N ILE A 242 -0.58 11.17 -10.70
CA ILE A 242 -0.03 10.75 -12.01
C ILE A 242 -0.09 9.21 -12.13
N ALA A 243 0.13 8.48 -11.04
CA ALA A 243 0.00 7.03 -11.02
C ALA A 243 -1.44 6.57 -11.25
N LEU A 244 -2.42 7.29 -10.71
CA LEU A 244 -3.85 7.07 -10.94
C LEU A 244 -4.17 7.18 -12.45
N ASP A 245 -3.69 8.22 -13.11
CA ASP A 245 -3.87 8.38 -14.56
C ASP A 245 -3.30 7.20 -15.36
N VAL A 246 -2.12 6.70 -14.98
CA VAL A 246 -1.50 5.52 -15.63
C VAL A 246 -2.33 4.26 -15.42
N LEU A 247 -2.88 4.06 -14.23
CA LEU A 247 -3.75 2.92 -13.97
C LEU A 247 -5.08 3.06 -14.72
N HIS A 248 -5.68 4.25 -14.80
CA HIS A 248 -6.87 4.50 -15.63
C HIS A 248 -6.63 4.30 -17.14
N GLU A 249 -5.41 4.51 -17.63
CA GLU A 249 -5.02 4.16 -19.00
C GLU A 249 -4.90 2.63 -19.21
N CYS A 250 -4.66 1.87 -18.14
CA CYS A 250 -4.40 0.43 -18.19
C CYS A 250 -5.62 -0.43 -17.86
N PHE A 251 -6.56 0.09 -17.07
CA PHE A 251 -7.71 -0.65 -16.55
C PHE A 251 -9.02 0.02 -16.97
N VAL A 252 -10.04 -0.79 -17.19
CA VAL A 252 -11.42 -0.29 -17.33
C VAL A 252 -11.83 0.36 -16.00
N PRO A 253 -12.61 1.46 -16.00
CA PRO A 253 -13.06 2.09 -14.76
C PRO A 253 -13.68 1.07 -13.79
N MET A 254 -13.15 1.02 -12.56
CA MET A 254 -13.57 0.09 -11.52
C MET A 254 -14.34 0.87 -10.45
N THR A 255 -15.63 1.08 -10.66
CA THR A 255 -16.49 1.78 -9.72
C THR A 255 -17.19 0.80 -8.78
N GLU A 256 -17.07 1.02 -7.48
CA GLU A 256 -17.80 0.24 -6.48
C GLU A 256 -19.28 0.62 -6.49
N THR A 257 -20.14 -0.38 -6.65
CA THR A 257 -21.59 -0.17 -6.76
C THR A 257 -22.23 0.46 -5.52
N ARG A 258 -21.74 0.13 -4.32
CA ARG A 258 -22.35 0.63 -3.07
C ARG A 258 -21.93 2.06 -2.74
N THR A 259 -20.64 2.37 -2.88
CA THR A 259 -20.06 3.67 -2.52
C THR A 259 -19.99 4.63 -3.69
N GLN A 260 -20.21 4.14 -4.93
CA GLN A 260 -19.99 4.88 -6.17
C GLN A 260 -18.59 5.50 -6.25
N SER A 261 -17.62 4.85 -5.59
CA SER A 261 -16.24 5.32 -5.54
C SER A 261 -15.36 4.57 -6.52
N ASP A 262 -14.31 5.25 -6.96
CA ASP A 262 -13.28 4.71 -7.82
C ASP A 262 -12.32 3.84 -7.00
N LEU A 263 -12.33 2.52 -7.25
CA LEU A 263 -11.52 1.55 -6.52
C LEU A 263 -10.02 1.76 -6.74
N VAL A 264 -9.60 2.27 -7.91
CA VAL A 264 -8.17 2.54 -8.17
C VAL A 264 -7.70 3.72 -7.33
N ALA A 265 -8.50 4.78 -7.30
CA ALA A 265 -8.21 5.94 -6.47
C ALA A 265 -8.24 5.56 -4.98
N ASP A 266 -9.29 4.87 -4.53
CA ASP A 266 -9.43 4.43 -3.14
C ASP A 266 -8.23 3.56 -2.71
N LEU A 267 -7.71 2.71 -3.61
CA LEU A 267 -6.52 1.89 -3.37
C LEU A 267 -5.24 2.71 -3.25
N LEU A 268 -4.95 3.59 -4.23
CA LEU A 268 -3.73 4.43 -4.20
C LEU A 268 -3.71 5.36 -2.99
N PHE A 269 -4.87 5.87 -2.60
CA PHE A 269 -5.05 6.77 -1.47
C PHE A 269 -5.44 6.06 -0.17
N ASN A 270 -5.15 4.76 -0.04
CA ASN A 270 -5.27 4.00 1.20
C ASN A 270 -6.59 4.25 1.95
N LYS A 271 -7.70 4.32 1.23
CA LYS A 271 -8.99 4.66 1.82
C LYS A 271 -9.49 3.50 2.67
N GLU A 272 -9.82 3.84 3.90
CA GLU A 272 -10.33 2.87 4.87
C GLU A 272 -11.83 2.63 4.67
N SER A 273 -12.25 1.42 5.01
CA SER A 273 -13.66 1.02 4.97
C SER A 273 -13.95 -0.05 6.02
N GLU A 274 -15.14 0.00 6.59
CA GLU A 274 -15.66 -1.07 7.47
C GLU A 274 -15.84 -2.39 6.72
N LEU A 275 -16.02 -2.34 5.39
CA LEU A 275 -15.99 -3.55 4.56
C LEU A 275 -14.54 -3.97 4.33
N LYS A 276 -14.13 -5.11 4.89
CA LYS A 276 -12.76 -5.63 4.75
C LYS A 276 -12.29 -5.73 3.29
N ARG A 277 -13.17 -6.08 2.35
CA ARG A 277 -12.83 -6.15 0.91
C ARG A 277 -12.57 -4.78 0.25
N LEU A 278 -13.04 -3.70 0.88
CA LEU A 278 -12.85 -2.31 0.44
C LEU A 278 -11.92 -1.53 1.38
N ASN A 279 -11.26 -2.22 2.32
CA ASN A 279 -10.28 -1.59 3.18
C ASN A 279 -8.92 -1.62 2.47
N PHE A 280 -8.53 -0.46 1.94
CA PHE A 280 -7.27 -0.29 1.22
C PHE A 280 -6.16 0.26 2.09
N TRP A 281 -6.30 0.17 3.40
CA TRP A 281 -5.19 0.47 4.28
C TRP A 281 -4.00 -0.46 4.04
N GLY A 282 -2.77 0.05 4.21
CA GLY A 282 -1.55 -0.76 4.11
C GLY A 282 -1.02 -0.95 2.69
N PHE A 283 -1.64 -0.33 1.69
CA PHE A 283 -1.17 -0.39 0.31
C PHE A 283 -0.01 0.57 0.05
N TYR A 284 0.99 0.03 -0.63
CA TYR A 284 2.11 0.75 -1.18
C TYR A 284 1.99 0.81 -2.70
N THR A 285 2.52 1.87 -3.29
CA THR A 285 2.59 2.07 -4.73
C THR A 285 4.05 2.16 -5.16
N MET A 286 4.48 1.22 -5.98
CA MET A 286 5.82 1.22 -6.59
C MET A 286 5.75 1.82 -7.99
N LEU A 287 6.53 2.87 -8.20
CA LEU A 287 6.61 3.61 -9.45
C LEU A 287 7.91 3.27 -10.17
N LEU A 288 7.86 2.92 -11.45
CA LEU A 288 9.04 2.86 -12.34
C LEU A 288 9.14 4.17 -13.11
N GLU A 289 10.25 4.86 -12.99
CA GLU A 289 10.48 6.21 -13.53
C GLU A 289 11.70 6.23 -14.46
N LYS A 290 11.62 7.03 -15.52
CA LYS A 290 12.72 7.38 -16.43
C LYS A 290 12.94 8.88 -16.39
N GLY A 291 13.82 9.37 -15.52
CA GLY A 291 13.86 10.79 -15.18
C GLY A 291 12.55 11.20 -14.48
N ASP A 292 11.90 12.26 -14.94
CA ASP A 292 10.59 12.69 -14.41
C ASP A 292 9.38 11.99 -15.08
N GLU A 293 9.61 11.11 -16.06
CA GLU A 293 8.53 10.36 -16.72
C GLU A 293 8.17 9.07 -15.97
N LEU A 294 6.89 8.95 -15.60
CA LEU A 294 6.35 7.71 -15.03
C LEU A 294 6.13 6.66 -16.13
N VAL A 295 6.77 5.50 -15.98
CA VAL A 295 6.79 4.40 -16.98
C VAL A 295 5.79 3.31 -16.61
N SER A 296 5.80 2.85 -15.36
CA SER A 296 4.93 1.77 -14.87
C SER A 296 4.60 1.96 -13.40
N VAL A 297 3.47 1.41 -12.98
CA VAL A 297 2.93 1.50 -11.63
C VAL A 297 2.52 0.12 -11.19
N ALA A 298 2.89 -0.28 -9.98
CA ALA A 298 2.40 -1.48 -9.32
C ALA A 298 1.92 -1.11 -7.91
N THR A 299 0.81 -1.68 -7.50
CA THR A 299 0.27 -1.49 -6.15
C THR A 299 0.41 -2.80 -5.40
N PHE A 300 0.86 -2.77 -4.15
CA PHE A 300 1.04 -3.98 -3.36
C PHE A 300 0.83 -3.75 -1.87
N ARG A 301 0.50 -4.81 -1.15
CA ARG A 301 0.37 -4.82 0.32
C ARG A 301 1.07 -6.05 0.88
N VAL A 302 1.66 -5.94 2.07
CA VAL A 302 2.50 -6.99 2.67
C VAL A 302 1.89 -7.48 3.98
N TYR A 303 1.59 -8.77 4.08
CA TYR A 303 1.02 -9.40 5.26
C TYR A 303 2.08 -10.12 6.11
N GLY A 304 3.00 -9.34 6.69
CA GLY A 304 4.14 -9.89 7.42
C GLY A 304 5.08 -10.68 6.52
N ASP A 305 5.70 -11.74 7.03
CA ASP A 305 6.63 -12.59 6.28
C ASP A 305 5.93 -13.67 5.42
N LYS A 306 4.60 -13.80 5.50
CA LYS A 306 3.87 -14.90 4.85
C LYS A 306 3.47 -14.63 3.42
N ALA A 307 2.93 -13.47 3.15
CA ALA A 307 2.42 -13.15 1.81
C ALA A 307 2.48 -11.65 1.55
N ALA A 308 2.62 -11.28 0.30
CA ALA A 308 2.30 -9.96 -0.21
C ALA A 308 1.35 -10.13 -1.40
N GLU A 309 0.44 -9.19 -1.59
CA GLU A 309 -0.42 -9.12 -2.76
C GLU A 309 -0.03 -7.96 -3.66
N MET A 310 -0.19 -8.13 -4.97
CA MET A 310 -0.02 -7.09 -5.99
C MET A 310 -1.26 -7.08 -6.88
N PRO A 311 -2.35 -6.39 -6.49
CA PRO A 311 -3.60 -6.44 -7.22
C PRO A 311 -3.55 -5.75 -8.59
N LEU A 312 -2.87 -4.60 -8.69
CA LEU A 312 -2.81 -3.81 -9.91
C LEU A 312 -1.37 -3.57 -10.35
N ILE A 313 -1.13 -3.73 -11.64
CA ILE A 313 0.10 -3.33 -12.31
C ILE A 313 -0.20 -2.82 -13.72
N GLY A 314 0.30 -1.64 -14.05
CA GLY A 314 0.08 -0.96 -15.32
C GLY A 314 1.38 -0.40 -15.89
N THR A 315 1.49 -0.45 -17.23
CA THR A 315 2.57 0.20 -17.98
C THR A 315 1.95 1.12 -19.02
N ARG A 316 2.40 2.40 -19.04
CA ARG A 316 1.98 3.38 -20.06
C ARG A 316 2.12 2.81 -21.47
N VAL A 317 1.18 3.12 -22.36
CA VAL A 317 1.12 2.59 -23.73
C VAL A 317 2.44 2.73 -24.48
N LEU A 318 3.09 3.90 -24.36
CA LEU A 318 4.38 4.20 -25.00
C LEU A 318 5.53 3.25 -24.62
N TYR A 319 5.40 2.57 -23.48
CA TYR A 319 6.41 1.72 -22.87
C TYR A 319 6.00 0.23 -22.83
N ARG A 320 4.82 -0.12 -23.33
CA ARG A 320 4.35 -1.51 -23.42
C ARG A 320 5.24 -2.32 -24.37
N ARG A 321 5.33 -3.63 -24.11
CA ARG A 321 6.15 -4.60 -24.88
C ARG A 321 7.67 -4.33 -24.88
N LYS A 322 8.17 -3.41 -24.05
CA LYS A 322 9.61 -3.13 -23.85
C LYS A 322 10.22 -3.77 -22.61
N GLY A 323 9.51 -4.70 -21.95
CA GLY A 323 9.97 -5.38 -20.73
C GLY A 323 9.80 -4.60 -19.42
N MET A 324 9.18 -3.42 -19.45
CA MET A 324 9.04 -2.54 -18.26
C MET A 324 8.23 -3.18 -17.12
N CYS A 325 7.10 -3.83 -17.44
CA CYS A 325 6.31 -4.58 -16.44
C CYS A 325 7.15 -5.67 -15.77
N ARG A 326 7.92 -6.44 -16.56
CA ARG A 326 8.85 -7.46 -16.02
C ARG A 326 9.92 -6.85 -15.12
N LEU A 327 10.49 -5.72 -15.52
CA LEU A 327 11.48 -5.01 -14.69
C LEU A 327 10.87 -4.63 -13.34
N LEU A 328 9.68 -4.00 -13.34
CA LEU A 328 9.00 -3.59 -12.12
C LEU A 328 8.65 -4.78 -11.22
N VAL A 329 8.10 -5.88 -11.77
CA VAL A 329 7.83 -7.09 -10.98
C VAL A 329 9.11 -7.69 -10.41
N ASN A 330 10.20 -7.73 -11.17
CA ASN A 330 11.48 -8.25 -10.66
C ASN A 330 12.05 -7.40 -9.52
N GLU A 331 11.95 -6.07 -9.59
CA GLU A 331 12.37 -5.19 -8.48
C GLU A 331 11.48 -5.39 -7.26
N LEU A 332 10.17 -5.61 -7.45
CA LEU A 332 9.25 -5.91 -6.35
C LEU A 332 9.60 -7.24 -5.70
N GLU A 333 9.85 -8.28 -6.50
CA GLU A 333 10.29 -9.59 -6.01
C GLU A 333 11.59 -9.47 -5.20
N LYS A 334 12.58 -8.70 -5.66
CA LYS A 334 13.83 -8.45 -4.91
C LYS A 334 13.56 -7.80 -3.56
N LEU A 335 12.71 -6.77 -3.53
CA LEU A 335 12.31 -6.07 -2.30
C LEU A 335 11.59 -7.02 -1.32
N LEU A 336 10.64 -7.80 -1.81
CA LEU A 336 9.90 -8.75 -0.97
C LEU A 336 10.80 -9.89 -0.46
N CYS A 337 11.72 -10.38 -1.29
CA CYS A 337 12.74 -11.36 -0.88
C CYS A 337 13.67 -10.79 0.21
N SER A 338 14.11 -9.53 0.10
CA SER A 338 14.96 -8.91 1.14
C SER A 338 14.23 -8.68 2.46
N LEU A 339 12.90 -8.54 2.40
CA LEU A 339 12.02 -8.47 3.55
C LEU A 339 11.69 -9.85 4.16
N GLY A 340 12.07 -10.95 3.49
CA GLY A 340 11.80 -12.31 3.92
C GLY A 340 10.35 -12.75 3.71
N VAL A 341 9.63 -12.12 2.77
CA VAL A 341 8.26 -12.51 2.42
C VAL A 341 8.28 -13.80 1.61
N GLU A 342 7.46 -14.78 1.99
CA GLU A 342 7.45 -16.13 1.41
C GLU A 342 6.70 -16.21 0.07
N ARG A 343 5.62 -15.44 -0.12
CA ARG A 343 4.73 -15.55 -1.29
C ARG A 343 4.33 -14.20 -1.86
N LEU A 344 4.25 -14.10 -3.18
CA LEU A 344 3.62 -12.99 -3.91
C LEU A 344 2.34 -13.47 -4.59
N LEU A 345 1.24 -12.74 -4.37
CA LEU A 345 -0.11 -13.07 -4.83
C LEU A 345 -0.62 -12.00 -5.81
N LEU A 346 -1.41 -12.39 -6.81
CA LEU A 346 -2.12 -11.43 -7.66
C LEU A 346 -3.40 -12.02 -8.27
N PRO A 347 -4.44 -11.21 -8.50
CA PRO A 347 -5.62 -11.57 -9.27
C PRO A 347 -5.32 -11.46 -10.78
N ALA A 348 -5.42 -12.56 -11.52
CA ALA A 348 -5.20 -12.58 -12.96
C ALA A 348 -6.52 -12.65 -13.74
N VAL A 349 -6.73 -11.72 -14.67
CA VAL A 349 -7.81 -11.83 -15.66
C VAL A 349 -7.55 -13.00 -16.63
N PRO A 350 -8.60 -13.67 -17.14
CA PRO A 350 -8.44 -14.86 -17.98
C PRO A 350 -7.50 -14.65 -19.19
N GLN A 351 -7.55 -13.47 -19.80
CA GLN A 351 -6.73 -13.11 -20.97
C GLN A 351 -5.23 -13.02 -20.66
N LEU A 352 -4.85 -12.76 -19.40
CA LEU A 352 -3.46 -12.59 -18.97
C LEU A 352 -2.96 -13.76 -18.10
N LEU A 353 -3.83 -14.71 -17.74
CA LEU A 353 -3.50 -15.84 -16.88
C LEU A 353 -2.27 -16.61 -17.37
N GLN A 354 -2.24 -16.98 -18.65
CA GLN A 354 -1.11 -17.68 -19.25
C GLN A 354 0.19 -16.86 -19.23
N THR A 355 0.08 -15.53 -19.34
CA THR A 355 1.26 -14.65 -19.26
C THR A 355 1.86 -14.72 -17.85
N TRP A 356 1.03 -14.63 -16.81
CA TRP A 356 1.47 -14.73 -15.43
C TRP A 356 2.07 -16.10 -15.11
N THR A 357 1.44 -17.18 -15.56
CA THR A 357 1.92 -18.53 -15.24
C THR A 357 3.18 -18.91 -16.01
N THR A 358 3.23 -18.68 -17.32
CA THR A 358 4.36 -19.12 -18.15
C THR A 358 5.51 -18.14 -18.12
N SER A 359 5.23 -16.83 -18.16
CA SER A 359 6.27 -15.82 -18.34
C SER A 359 6.82 -15.29 -17.02
N PHE A 360 5.98 -15.18 -15.99
CA PHE A 360 6.38 -14.66 -14.68
C PHE A 360 6.58 -15.76 -13.63
N GLY A 361 6.19 -17.00 -13.94
CA GLY A 361 6.38 -18.15 -13.05
C GLY A 361 5.39 -18.22 -11.89
N PHE A 362 4.21 -17.62 -12.05
CA PHE A 362 3.11 -17.79 -11.11
C PHE A 362 2.41 -19.15 -11.32
N THR A 363 1.67 -19.57 -10.31
CA THR A 363 0.82 -20.76 -10.33
C THR A 363 -0.58 -20.38 -9.86
N GLN A 364 -1.60 -21.05 -10.36
CA GLN A 364 -2.96 -20.83 -9.89
C GLN A 364 -3.11 -21.38 -8.48
N MET A 365 -3.78 -20.63 -7.59
CA MET A 365 -4.03 -21.09 -6.23
C MET A 365 -5.10 -22.20 -6.22
N THR A 366 -4.79 -23.30 -5.54
CA THR A 366 -5.74 -24.37 -5.24
C THR A 366 -6.74 -23.92 -4.16
N SER A 367 -7.82 -24.68 -3.95
CA SER A 367 -8.75 -24.43 -2.85
C SER A 367 -8.05 -24.45 -1.48
N SER A 368 -7.06 -25.34 -1.30
CA SER A 368 -6.27 -25.42 -0.06
C SER A 368 -5.45 -24.15 0.18
N ASP A 369 -4.80 -23.62 -0.87
CA ASP A 369 -4.02 -22.38 -0.76
C ASP A 369 -4.91 -21.19 -0.38
N ARG A 370 -6.12 -21.13 -0.95
CA ARG A 370 -7.11 -20.08 -0.66
C ARG A 370 -7.58 -20.15 0.79
N LEU A 371 -7.76 -21.35 1.34
CA LEU A 371 -8.12 -21.55 2.74
C LEU A 371 -6.98 -21.14 3.67
N GLU A 372 -5.73 -21.49 3.36
CA GLU A 372 -4.55 -21.08 4.14
C GLU A 372 -4.44 -19.55 4.26
N LEU A 373 -4.77 -18.85 3.17
CA LEU A 373 -4.67 -17.40 3.07
C LEU A 373 -5.99 -16.65 3.37
N SER A 374 -7.06 -17.37 3.72
CA SER A 374 -8.40 -16.81 3.98
C SER A 374 -8.46 -15.83 5.17
N LYS A 375 -7.44 -15.86 6.04
CA LYS A 375 -7.27 -14.89 7.13
C LYS A 375 -6.88 -13.50 6.65
N TYR A 376 -6.31 -13.40 5.45
CA TYR A 376 -5.94 -12.13 4.83
C TYR A 376 -7.06 -11.63 3.93
N SER A 377 -7.33 -10.32 3.99
CA SER A 377 -8.34 -9.68 3.13
C SER A 377 -7.75 -9.37 1.75
N LEU A 378 -7.49 -10.41 0.95
CA LEU A 378 -6.88 -10.26 -0.37
C LEU A 378 -7.82 -9.55 -1.35
N LEU A 379 -7.31 -8.57 -2.08
CA LEU A 379 -8.10 -7.86 -3.09
C LEU A 379 -8.30 -8.74 -4.32
N SER A 380 -9.56 -9.03 -4.63
CA SER A 380 -10.00 -9.82 -5.77
C SER A 380 -10.99 -9.03 -6.61
N PHE A 381 -11.11 -9.40 -7.88
CA PHE A 381 -12.09 -8.83 -8.81
C PHE A 381 -12.91 -9.97 -9.42
N SER A 382 -14.20 -9.73 -9.69
CA SER A 382 -15.06 -10.74 -10.30
C SER A 382 -14.47 -11.23 -11.64
N GLY A 383 -14.51 -12.54 -11.86
CA GLY A 383 -13.93 -13.20 -13.03
C GLY A 383 -12.41 -13.34 -13.05
N THR A 384 -11.69 -12.97 -11.98
CA THR A 384 -10.24 -13.18 -11.88
C THR A 384 -9.87 -14.49 -11.19
N THR A 385 -8.71 -15.03 -11.55
CA THR A 385 -8.11 -16.21 -10.91
C THR A 385 -6.94 -15.77 -10.05
N MET A 386 -7.02 -16.03 -8.74
CA MET A 386 -5.91 -15.73 -7.84
C MET A 386 -4.72 -16.65 -8.12
N CYS A 387 -3.56 -16.03 -8.33
CA CYS A 387 -2.30 -16.68 -8.62
C CYS A 387 -1.30 -16.41 -7.49
N GLN A 388 -0.41 -17.36 -7.24
CA GLN A 388 0.68 -17.25 -6.28
C GLN A 388 2.03 -17.59 -6.90
N LYS A 389 3.08 -16.98 -6.37
CA LYS A 389 4.48 -17.30 -6.67
C LYS A 389 5.26 -17.38 -5.36
N LEU A 390 5.99 -18.47 -5.17
CA LEU A 390 6.89 -18.63 -4.04
C LEU A 390 8.15 -17.79 -4.29
N LEU A 391 8.49 -16.96 -3.31
CA LEU A 391 9.70 -16.15 -3.32
C LEU A 391 10.83 -16.96 -2.67
N GLY A 392 11.91 -17.16 -3.42
CA GLY A 392 13.06 -17.89 -2.89
C GLY A 392 13.78 -17.09 -1.81
N ALA A 393 14.15 -17.73 -0.70
CA ALA A 393 15.00 -17.12 0.31
C ALA A 393 16.28 -16.59 -0.37
N ALA A 394 16.57 -15.30 -0.21
CA ALA A 394 17.84 -14.74 -0.64
C ALA A 394 18.96 -15.58 -0.04
N LYS A 395 19.82 -16.18 -0.88
CA LYS A 395 21.04 -16.81 -0.41
C LYS A 395 21.85 -15.72 0.28
N THR A 396 21.87 -15.75 1.61
CA THR A 396 22.72 -14.88 2.42
C THR A 396 24.17 -15.11 1.99
N VAL A 397 24.78 -14.10 1.39
CA VAL A 397 26.23 -14.05 1.20
C VAL A 397 26.82 -14.00 2.61
N SER A 398 27.50 -15.08 2.96
CA SER A 398 28.16 -15.26 4.25
C SER A 398 29.29 -14.24 4.45
N GLY A 399 29.25 -13.55 5.60
CA GLY A 399 30.46 -13.14 6.30
C GLY A 399 30.61 -11.64 6.58
N VAL A 400 30.06 -11.17 7.71
CA VAL A 400 30.73 -10.27 8.68
C VAL A 400 30.12 -10.56 10.08
N PRO A 401 30.90 -10.60 11.18
CA PRO A 401 30.46 -11.11 12.48
C PRO A 401 29.50 -10.16 13.21
N ALA A 402 28.70 -10.74 14.10
CA ALA A 402 27.84 -10.05 15.03
C ALA A 402 28.66 -9.30 16.09
N ASP A 403 28.60 -7.97 16.05
CA ASP A 403 28.93 -7.13 17.20
C ASP A 403 27.64 -6.59 17.83
N THR A 404 27.66 -6.67 19.16
CA THR A 404 26.64 -6.44 20.16
C THR A 404 26.04 -5.03 20.12
N TYR A 405 24.70 -4.94 20.05
CA TYR A 405 23.92 -3.76 20.39
C TYR A 405 23.12 -4.05 21.68
N GLU A 406 23.84 -4.05 22.81
CA GLU A 406 23.28 -3.63 24.09
C GLU A 406 23.61 -2.13 24.26
N ASP A 407 22.81 -1.41 25.07
CA ASP A 407 22.94 0.02 25.41
C ASP A 407 22.32 1.07 24.47
N ILE A 408 20.97 1.09 24.38
CA ILE A 408 20.22 2.36 24.30
C ILE A 408 18.89 2.23 25.08
N VAL A 409 18.96 1.95 26.39
CA VAL A 409 17.85 2.23 27.34
C VAL A 409 18.42 2.64 28.70
N SER A 410 19.14 3.76 28.76
CA SER A 410 19.34 4.52 30.00
C SER A 410 20.02 5.84 29.71
N SER A 411 19.24 6.90 29.44
CA SER A 411 19.61 8.31 29.70
C SER A 411 18.50 9.24 29.23
N SER A 412 17.48 9.43 30.07
CA SER A 412 16.61 10.62 30.07
C SER A 412 15.88 10.64 31.41
N LYS A 413 16.59 11.05 32.46
CA LYS A 413 16.00 11.85 33.53
C LYS A 413 16.29 13.31 33.21
#